data_AF-A0A9X1S1U6-F1
#
_entry.id   AF-A0A9X1S1U6-F1
#
_cell.length_a   1.000
_cell.length_b   1.000
_cell.length_c   1.000
_cell.angle_alpha   90.00
_cell.angle_beta   90.00
_cell.angle_gamma   90.00
#
_symmetry.space_group_name_H-M   'P 1'
#
loop_
_entity.id
_entity.type
_entity.pdbx_description
1 polymer ?
#
loop_
_entity_poly.entity_id
_entity_poly.type
_entity_poly.pdbx_seq_one_letter_code
_entity_poly.pdbx_strand_id
1 'polypeptide(L)'
;MWLSLTLYVLYALTMWRVFVKAGYAGILALIPIVNWIFLVKIAGLSGWLALLYLIPFVNAIFAIVVAVKEGANFGKGGLFSFFLLWMLPFIGHLIIGFGSATYRKV
;
A
#
# COMPACT_ATOMS: atom_id res chain seq x y z
N MET A 1 -4.72 -15.70 -19.55
CA MET A 1 -5.19 -14.34 -19.89
C MET A 1 -6.36 -13.89 -19.01
N TRP A 2 -7.42 -14.68 -18.86
CA TRP A 2 -8.56 -14.33 -18.00
C TRP A 2 -8.21 -14.25 -16.50
N LEU A 3 -7.48 -15.23 -15.97
CA LEU A 3 -7.10 -15.28 -14.55
C LEU A 3 -6.27 -14.04 -14.12
N SER A 4 -5.29 -13.63 -14.92
CA SER A 4 -4.46 -12.46 -14.64
C SER A 4 -5.27 -11.16 -14.63
N LEU A 5 -6.25 -11.03 -15.53
CA LEU A 5 -7.13 -9.87 -15.57
C LEU A 5 -8.02 -9.82 -14.32
N THR A 6 -8.59 -10.95 -13.91
CA THR A 6 -9.40 -11.04 -12.68
C THR A 6 -8.61 -10.67 -11.43
N LEU A 7 -7.39 -11.20 -11.29
CA LEU A 7 -6.51 -10.90 -10.15
C LEU A 7 -6.11 -9.42 -10.12
N TYR A 8 -5.83 -8.83 -11.28
CA TYR A 8 -5.53 -7.40 -11.39
C TYR A 8 -6.71 -6.54 -10.93
N VAL A 9 -7.93 -6.81 -11.42
CA VAL A 9 -9.13 -6.06 -11.02
C VAL A 9 -9.40 -6.22 -9.51
N LEU A 10 -9.23 -7.42 -8.97
CA LEU A 10 -9.39 -7.66 -7.54
C LEU A 10 -8.36 -6.87 -6.70
N TYR A 11 -7.11 -6.82 -7.15
CA TYR A 11 -6.08 -6.02 -6.48
C TYR A 11 -6.37 -4.51 -6.57
N ALA A 12 -6.81 -4.03 -7.73
CA ALA A 12 -7.23 -2.65 -7.94
C ALA A 12 -8.36 -2.22 -6.98
N LEU A 13 -9.39 -3.07 -6.83
CA LEU A 13 -10.48 -2.85 -5.88
C LEU A 13 -10.00 -2.88 -4.42
N THR A 14 -9.02 -3.73 -4.13
CA THR A 14 -8.40 -3.81 -2.81
C THR A 14 -7.67 -2.52 -2.46
N MET A 15 -6.81 -2.02 -3.34
CA MET A 15 -6.09 -0.77 -3.13
C MET A 15 -7.04 0.44 -3.07
N TRP A 16 -8.13 0.42 -3.84
CA TRP A 16 -9.18 1.42 -3.72
C TRP A 16 -9.72 1.49 -2.28
N ARG A 17 -10.00 0.35 -1.65
CA ARG A 17 -10.49 0.30 -0.26
C ARG A 17 -9.44 0.77 0.74
N VAL A 18 -8.17 0.42 0.56
CA VAL A 18 -7.08 0.90 1.42
C VAL A 18 -7.00 2.43 1.39
N PHE A 19 -7.07 3.03 0.21
CA PHE A 19 -7.00 4.49 0.04
C PHE A 19 -8.21 5.18 0.66
N VAL A 20 -9.42 4.65 0.46
CA VAL A 20 -10.64 5.18 1.08
C VAL A 20 -10.55 5.11 2.60
N LYS A 21 -10.06 4.00 3.17
CA LYS A 21 -9.84 3.89 4.62
C LYS A 21 -8.83 4.89 5.15
N ALA A 22 -7.84 5.25 4.37
CA ALA A 22 -6.86 6.26 4.73
C ALA A 22 -7.33 7.71 4.50
N GLY A 23 -8.59 7.91 4.08
CA GLY A 23 -9.17 9.24 3.84
C GLY A 23 -8.85 9.84 2.47
N TYR A 24 -8.36 9.05 1.52
CA TYR A 24 -8.08 9.48 0.16
C TYR A 24 -9.13 8.97 -0.83
N ALA A 25 -9.29 9.64 -1.97
CA ALA A 25 -10.17 9.17 -3.03
C ALA A 25 -9.62 7.85 -3.62
N GLY A 26 -10.42 6.80 -3.63
CA GLY A 26 -9.96 5.47 -4.06
C GLY A 26 -9.47 5.39 -5.51
N ILE A 27 -9.96 6.28 -6.39
CA ILE A 27 -9.50 6.40 -7.78
C ILE A 27 -8.00 6.70 -7.87
N LEU A 28 -7.42 7.36 -6.86
CA LEU A 28 -6.00 7.67 -6.80
C LEU A 28 -5.12 6.40 -6.73
N ALA A 29 -5.68 5.29 -6.26
CA ALA A 29 -5.00 4.00 -6.24
C ALA A 29 -4.82 3.39 -7.63
N LEU A 30 -5.62 3.78 -8.63
CA LEU A 30 -5.60 3.18 -9.97
C LEU A 30 -4.62 3.88 -10.92
N ILE A 31 -4.21 5.10 -10.60
CA ILE A 31 -3.29 5.89 -11.42
C ILE A 31 -1.86 5.56 -10.97
N PRO A 32 -0.98 4.96 -11.80
CA PRO A 32 0.27 4.34 -11.33
C PRO A 32 1.21 5.26 -10.53
N ILE A 33 1.53 6.45 -11.05
CA ILE A 33 2.45 7.37 -10.37
C ILE A 33 1.81 7.99 -9.12
N VAL A 34 0.52 8.29 -9.19
CA VAL A 34 -0.24 8.86 -8.08
C VAL A 34 -0.39 7.84 -6.96
N ASN A 35 -0.59 6.56 -7.30
CA ASN A 35 -0.66 5.46 -6.34
C ASN A 35 0.59 5.46 -5.45
N TRP A 36 1.80 5.53 -6.01
CA TRP A 36 3.03 5.55 -5.22
C TRP A 36 3.12 6.76 -4.29
N ILE A 37 2.79 7.96 -4.78
CA ILE A 37 2.82 9.20 -3.98
C ILE A 37 1.89 9.07 -2.77
N PHE A 38 0.67 8.59 -2.99
CA PHE A 38 -0.32 8.49 -1.93
C PHE A 38 -0.07 7.29 -1.01
N LEU A 39 0.44 6.16 -1.50
CA LEU A 39 0.85 5.05 -0.65
C LEU A 39 1.95 5.48 0.34
N VAL A 40 2.91 6.28 -0.12
CA VAL A 40 3.93 6.89 0.75
C VAL A 40 3.30 7.84 1.78
N LYS A 41 2.29 8.62 1.39
CA LYS A 41 1.53 9.46 2.34
C LYS A 41 0.74 8.65 3.36
N ILE A 42 0.15 7.53 2.94
CA ILE A 42 -0.55 6.55 3.81
C ILE A 42 0.44 5.94 4.80
N ALA A 43 1.68 5.69 4.40
CA ALA A 43 2.78 5.32 5.29
C ALA A 43 3.28 6.47 6.20
N GLY A 44 2.60 7.62 6.19
CA GLY A 44 2.93 8.77 7.04
C GLY A 44 4.21 9.51 6.62
N LEU A 45 4.66 9.34 5.38
CA LEU A 45 5.86 9.98 4.82
C LEU A 45 5.48 11.13 3.87
N SER A 46 6.46 11.95 3.52
CA SER A 46 6.29 12.96 2.46
C SER A 46 6.11 12.28 1.11
N GLY A 47 5.07 12.66 0.35
CA GLY A 47 4.79 12.09 -0.97
C GLY A 47 5.93 12.25 -1.98
N TRP A 48 6.82 13.24 -1.78
CA TRP A 48 8.03 13.43 -2.59
C TRP A 48 9.00 12.26 -2.50
N LEU A 49 8.99 11.50 -1.39
CA LEU A 49 9.83 10.32 -1.24
C LEU A 49 9.42 9.18 -2.18
N ALA A 50 8.26 9.26 -2.86
CA ALA A 50 7.92 8.32 -3.92
C ALA A 50 8.94 8.34 -5.09
N LEU A 51 9.70 9.42 -5.26
CA LEU A 51 10.81 9.48 -6.23
C LEU A 51 11.92 8.47 -5.92
N LEU A 52 12.05 8.02 -4.66
CA LEU A 52 13.01 6.98 -4.28
C LEU A 52 12.69 5.63 -4.93
N TYR A 53 11.45 5.39 -5.38
CA TYR A 53 11.09 4.19 -6.15
C TYR A 53 11.73 4.16 -7.55
N LEU A 54 12.19 5.30 -8.07
CA LEU A 54 12.88 5.39 -9.37
C LEU A 54 14.36 5.02 -9.26
N ILE A 55 14.93 4.99 -8.05
CA ILE A 55 16.34 4.69 -7.83
C ILE A 55 16.50 3.18 -7.63
N PRO A 56 17.25 2.47 -8.50
CA PRO A 56 17.51 1.03 -8.34
C PRO A 56 18.11 0.70 -6.97
N PHE A 57 17.75 -0.47 -6.42
CA PHE A 57 18.14 -0.99 -5.09
C PHE A 57 17.54 -0.21 -3.91
N VAL A 58 17.55 1.12 -3.96
CA VAL A 58 16.90 1.99 -2.96
C VAL A 58 15.39 1.73 -2.96
N ASN A 59 14.79 1.54 -4.13
CA ASN A 59 13.37 1.22 -4.27
C ASN A 59 12.92 0.00 -3.43
N ALA A 60 13.71 -1.07 -3.37
CA ALA A 60 13.38 -2.28 -2.64
C ALA A 60 13.43 -2.05 -1.12
N ILE A 61 14.49 -1.40 -0.64
CA ILE A 61 14.64 -1.05 0.79
C ILE A 61 13.52 -0.07 1.19
N PHE A 62 13.27 0.93 0.36
CA PHE A 62 12.24 1.93 0.61
C PHE A 62 10.83 1.31 0.61
N ALA A 63 10.55 0.34 -0.25
CA ALA A 63 9.29 -0.41 -0.24
C ALA A 63 9.05 -1.12 1.10
N ILE A 64 10.10 -1.68 1.73
CA ILE A 64 10.00 -2.30 3.06
C ILE A 64 9.62 -1.25 4.11
N VAL A 65 10.29 -0.10 4.09
CA VAL A 65 10.02 1.00 5.03
C VAL A 65 8.58 1.49 4.89
N VAL A 66 8.11 1.70 3.65
CA VAL A 66 6.73 2.11 3.37
C VAL A 66 5.74 1.07 3.87
N ALA A 67 5.95 -0.21 3.59
CA ALA A 67 5.08 -1.30 4.06
C ALA A 67 5.02 -1.37 5.59
N VAL A 68 6.17 -1.26 6.28
CA VAL A 68 6.23 -1.26 7.75
C VAL A 68 5.43 -0.11 8.34
N LYS A 69 5.63 1.11 7.83
CA LYS A 69 4.92 2.29 8.33
C LYS A 69 3.44 2.32 7.95
N GLU A 70 3.10 1.87 6.75
CA GLU A 70 1.70 1.67 6.33
C GLU A 70 1.01 0.70 7.28
N GLY A 71 1.59 -0.48 7.50
CA GLY A 71 1.03 -1.46 8.41
C GLY A 71 0.89 -0.89 9.83
N ALA A 72 1.88 -0.15 10.33
CA ALA A 72 1.78 0.53 11.63
C ALA A 72 0.59 1.50 11.69
N ASN A 73 0.37 2.29 10.63
CA ASN A 73 -0.78 3.18 10.50
C ASN A 73 -2.12 2.44 10.38
N PHE A 74 -2.11 1.15 10.02
CA PHE A 74 -3.28 0.27 10.05
C PHE A 74 -3.32 -0.63 11.31
N GLY A 75 -2.51 -0.33 12.33
CA GLY A 75 -2.47 -1.08 13.59
C GLY A 75 -1.85 -2.47 13.48
N LYS A 76 -0.93 -2.68 12.52
CA LYS A 76 -0.22 -3.94 12.27
C LYS A 76 1.25 -3.83 12.68
N GLY A 77 1.80 -4.91 13.22
CA GLY A 77 3.21 -4.98 13.62
C GLY A 77 4.18 -5.21 12.45
N GLY A 78 5.47 -5.00 12.69
CA GLY A 78 6.51 -5.09 11.66
C GLY A 78 6.60 -6.43 10.93
N LEU A 79 6.39 -7.55 11.62
CA LEU A 79 6.33 -8.89 11.00
C LEU A 79 5.19 -9.01 9.99
N PHE A 80 3.98 -8.56 10.37
CA PHE A 80 2.84 -8.53 9.46
C PHE A 80 3.16 -7.69 8.23
N SER A 81 3.70 -6.49 8.44
CA SER A 81 4.01 -5.58 7.35
C SER A 81 5.06 -6.13 6.40
N PHE A 82 6.14 -6.71 6.92
CA PHE A 82 7.20 -7.27 6.09
C PHE A 82 6.68 -8.46 5.26
N PHE A 83 6.04 -9.44 5.89
CA PHE A 83 5.63 -10.66 5.19
C PHE A 83 4.37 -10.46 4.33
N LEU A 84 3.42 -9.63 4.75
CA LEU A 84 2.12 -9.51 4.08
C LEU A 84 1.93 -8.20 3.31
N LEU A 85 2.58 -7.09 3.68
CA LEU A 85 2.47 -5.84 2.90
C LEU A 85 3.62 -5.66 1.92
N TRP A 86 4.83 -6.14 2.22
CA TRP A 86 5.98 -6.07 1.31
C TRP A 86 6.18 -7.34 0.47
N MET A 87 6.28 -8.52 1.12
CA MET A 87 6.58 -9.77 0.41
C MET A 87 5.35 -10.35 -0.31
N LEU A 88 4.16 -10.27 0.31
CA LEU A 88 2.89 -10.77 -0.25
C LEU A 88 1.81 -9.67 -0.32
N PRO A 89 2.09 -8.53 -0.98
CA PRO A 89 1.27 -7.31 -0.90
C PRO A 89 -0.21 -7.55 -1.18
N PHE A 90 -0.54 -8.43 -2.13
CA PHE A 90 -1.92 -8.76 -2.46
C PHE A 90 -2.73 -9.21 -1.22
N ILE A 91 -2.16 -10.08 -0.39
CA ILE A 91 -2.83 -10.64 0.79
C ILE A 91 -2.90 -9.58 1.90
N GLY A 92 -1.79 -8.89 2.19
CA GLY A 92 -1.77 -7.89 3.25
C GLY A 92 -2.75 -6.75 2.98
N HIS A 93 -2.79 -6.22 1.75
CA HIS A 93 -3.71 -5.15 1.37
C HIS A 93 -5.17 -5.62 1.39
N LEU A 94 -5.47 -6.90 1.10
CA LEU A 94 -6.82 -7.46 1.30
C LEU A 94 -7.22 -7.41 2.78
N ILE A 95 -6.32 -7.82 3.67
CA ILE A 95 -6.57 -7.84 5.12
C ILE A 95 -6.78 -6.42 5.66
N ILE A 96 -5.93 -5.45 5.31
CA ILE A 96 -6.09 -4.07 5.82
C ILE A 96 -7.22 -3.32 5.11
N GLY A 97 -7.45 -3.58 3.82
CA GLY A 97 -8.46 -2.93 2.99
C GLY A 97 -9.89 -3.37 3.30
N PHE A 98 -10.13 -4.68 3.47
CA PHE A 98 -11.47 -5.22 3.74
C PHE A 98 -11.68 -5.74 5.16
N GLY A 99 -10.62 -5.97 5.93
CA GLY A 99 -10.73 -6.40 7.33
C GLY A 99 -11.14 -5.26 8.27
N SER A 100 -11.11 -5.53 9.58
CA SER A 100 -11.47 -4.56 10.63
C SER A 100 -10.40 -3.52 10.94
N ALA A 101 -9.25 -3.55 10.25
CA ALA A 101 -8.18 -2.57 10.45
C ALA A 101 -8.67 -1.15 10.18
N THR A 102 -8.42 -0.25 11.12
CA THR A 102 -8.73 1.19 11.03
C THR A 102 -7.44 1.95 10.79
N TYR A 103 -7.46 2.88 9.84
CA TYR A 103 -6.34 3.77 9.61
C TYR A 103 -6.24 4.81 10.73
N ARG A 104 -5.08 4.87 11.37
CA ARG A 104 -4.69 5.91 12.32
C ARG A 104 -3.24 6.22 12.07
N LYS A 105 -2.96 7.41 11.55
CA LYS A 105 -1.59 7.89 11.39
C LYS A 105 -0.93 7.96 12.77
N VAL A 106 0.13 7.16 12.95
CA VAL A 106 0.97 7.13 14.15
C VAL A 106 2.34 7.75 13.88
#